data_AF-A0A381UWE3-F1
#
_entry.id   AF-A0A381UWE3-F1
#
_cell.length_a   1.000
_cell.length_b   1.000
_cell.length_c   1.000
_cell.angle_alpha   90.00
_cell.angle_beta   90.00
_cell.angle_gamma   90.00
#
_symmetry.space_group_name_H-M   'P 1'
#
loop_
_entity.id
_entity.type
_entity.pdbx_description
1 polymer ?
#
loop_
_entity_poly.entity_id
_entity_poly.type
_entity_poly.pdbx_seq_one_letter_code
_entity_poly.pdbx_strand_id
1 'polypeptide(L)'
;MKWLTAGESHGKGLLGILEGIPAGLEVEEEYIAAHLARRQKGHGRGGRMKIEEDRAEIYCGIRHGKTLGSPIGLILPNRDWDNWKTKLSVEPVDEEVKKVTLPRP
;
A
#
# COMPACT_ATOMS: atom_id res chain seq x y z
N MET A 1 -16.18 -12.97 5.02
CA MET A 1 -15.16 -11.90 4.94
C MET A 1 -14.50 -11.97 3.58
N LYS A 2 -14.33 -10.81 2.92
CA LYS A 2 -13.68 -10.68 1.60
C LYS A 2 -12.68 -9.53 1.66
N TRP A 3 -11.68 -9.54 0.80
CA TRP A 3 -10.76 -8.40 0.65
C TRP A 3 -10.30 -8.25 -0.80
N LEU A 4 -9.98 -7.01 -1.15
CA LEU A 4 -9.42 -6.60 -2.44
C LEU A 4 -8.18 -5.74 -2.21
N THR A 5 -7.21 -5.87 -3.09
CA THR A 5 -5.99 -5.07 -3.10
C THR A 5 -5.81 -4.44 -4.48
N ALA A 6 -5.32 -3.20 -4.54
CA ALA A 6 -5.01 -2.51 -5.79
C ALA A 6 -3.69 -1.74 -5.67
N GLY A 7 -3.08 -1.45 -6.82
CA GLY A 7 -1.87 -0.62 -6.95
C GLY A 7 -0.67 -1.35 -7.55
N GLU A 8 0.25 -0.54 -8.08
CA GLU A 8 1.47 -0.99 -8.74
C GLU A 8 2.69 -0.80 -7.83
N SER A 9 3.73 -1.63 -8.01
CA SER A 9 4.95 -1.61 -7.17
C SER A 9 5.66 -0.25 -7.10
N HIS A 10 5.49 0.61 -8.11
CA HIS A 10 6.06 1.96 -8.16
C HIS A 10 4.99 3.03 -8.44
N GLY A 11 3.70 2.66 -8.39
CA GLY A 11 2.60 3.63 -8.50
C GLY A 11 2.49 4.50 -7.25
N LYS A 12 1.53 5.43 -7.25
CA LYS A 12 1.33 6.43 -6.18
C LYS A 12 1.16 5.81 -4.78
N GLY A 13 0.55 4.63 -4.71
CA GLY A 13 0.31 3.90 -3.47
C GLY A 13 -0.45 2.62 -3.71
N LEU A 14 -0.70 1.87 -2.64
CA LEU A 14 -1.52 0.68 -2.63
C LEU A 14 -2.84 0.96 -1.91
N LEU A 15 -3.88 0.24 -2.29
CA LEU A 15 -5.19 0.29 -1.63
C LEU A 15 -5.58 -1.11 -1.16
N GLY A 16 -6.21 -1.17 0.01
CA GLY A 16 -6.85 -2.36 0.55
C GLY A 16 -8.30 -2.07 0.89
N ILE A 17 -9.21 -2.95 0.49
CA ILE A 17 -10.63 -2.89 0.87
C ILE A 17 -10.98 -4.20 1.56
N LEU A 18 -11.49 -4.15 2.78
CA LEU A 18 -11.93 -5.31 3.54
C LEU A 18 -13.43 -5.23 3.81
N GLU A 19 -14.17 -6.30 3.55
CA GLU A 19 -15.63 -6.39 3.68
C GLU A 19 -16.05 -7.57 4.56
N GLY A 20 -17.13 -7.38 5.33
CA GLY A 20 -17.71 -8.41 6.20
C GLY A 20 -16.95 -8.56 7.52
N ILE A 21 -16.32 -7.48 7.99
CA ILE A 21 -15.76 -7.36 9.33
C ILE A 21 -16.90 -6.99 10.28
N PRO A 22 -17.11 -7.68 11.41
CA PRO A 22 -18.13 -7.28 12.38
C PRO A 22 -17.80 -5.93 13.00
N ALA A 23 -18.82 -5.20 13.46
CA ALA A 23 -18.65 -3.96 14.21
C ALA A 23 -18.08 -4.22 15.62
N GLY A 24 -17.34 -3.25 16.15
CA GLY A 24 -16.87 -3.25 17.54
C GLY A 24 -15.50 -3.89 17.77
N LEU A 25 -14.81 -4.36 16.74
CA LEU A 25 -13.43 -4.85 16.87
C LEU A 25 -12.46 -3.67 17.02
N GLU A 26 -11.51 -3.80 17.94
CA GLU A 26 -10.51 -2.78 18.19
C GLU A 26 -9.36 -2.87 17.17
N VAL A 27 -9.06 -1.74 16.54
CA VAL A 27 -8.02 -1.62 15.52
C VAL A 27 -7.58 -0.16 15.37
N GLU A 28 -6.27 0.02 15.26
CA GLU A 28 -5.61 1.32 15.09
C GLU A 28 -4.51 1.20 14.02
N GLU A 29 -4.06 2.33 13.48
CA GLU A 29 -3.01 2.35 12.44
C GLU A 29 -1.70 1.75 12.94
N GLU A 30 -1.36 1.94 14.22
CA GLU A 30 -0.11 1.43 14.80
C GLU A 30 -0.08 -0.11 14.83
N TYR A 31 -1.25 -0.75 14.99
CA TYR A 31 -1.38 -2.20 14.86
C TYR A 31 -0.99 -2.66 13.44
N ILE A 32 -1.45 -1.94 12.41
CA ILE A 32 -1.14 -2.25 11.01
C ILE A 32 0.34 -1.96 10.73
N ALA A 33 0.87 -0.82 11.21
CA ALA A 33 2.26 -0.42 11.05
C ALA A 33 3.23 -1.47 11.62
N ALA A 34 2.92 -2.04 12.78
CA ALA A 34 3.74 -3.11 13.36
C ALA A 34 3.86 -4.34 12.43
N HIS A 35 2.76 -4.73 11.76
CA HIS A 35 2.79 -5.85 10.81
C HIS A 35 3.50 -5.49 9.50
N LEU A 36 3.37 -4.26 9.01
CA LEU A 36 4.13 -3.77 7.86
C LEU A 36 5.63 -3.73 8.16
N ALA A 37 6.03 -3.25 9.34
CA ALA A 37 7.42 -3.28 9.78
C ALA A 37 7.97 -4.73 9.88
N ARG A 38 7.16 -5.69 10.34
CA ARG A 38 7.54 -7.12 10.32
C ARG A 38 7.76 -7.62 8.88
N ARG A 39 6.93 -7.18 7.92
CA ARG A 39 7.08 -7.49 6.49
C ARG A 39 8.35 -6.92 5.88
N GLN A 40 9.00 -5.92 6.48
CA GLN A 40 10.25 -5.36 5.96
C GLN A 40 11.51 -6.07 6.51
N LYS A 41 11.37 -6.83 7.61
CA LYS A 41 12.49 -7.54 8.27
C LYS A 41 12.85 -8.86 7.58
N GLY A 42 14.08 -9.34 7.72
CA GLY A 42 14.52 -10.66 7.25
C GLY A 42 15.85 -10.63 6.50
N HIS A 43 16.69 -11.65 6.71
CA HIS A 43 17.98 -11.77 6.01
C HIS A 43 17.77 -11.87 4.50
N GLY A 44 18.61 -11.21 3.72
CA GLY A 44 18.50 -11.17 2.25
C GLY A 44 17.50 -10.15 1.68
N ARG A 45 16.78 -9.37 2.52
CA ARG A 45 15.96 -8.27 2.02
C ARG A 45 16.80 -7.12 1.48
N GLY A 46 16.42 -6.63 0.29
CA GLY A 46 17.17 -5.62 -0.45
C GLY A 46 17.20 -4.24 0.20
N GLY A 47 18.03 -3.33 -0.33
CA GLY A 47 18.29 -2.00 0.23
C GLY A 47 17.03 -1.14 0.44
N ARG A 48 16.04 -1.24 -0.45
CA ARG A 48 14.78 -0.49 -0.38
C ARG A 48 14.02 -0.71 0.94
N MET A 49 13.98 -1.95 1.44
CA MET A 49 13.28 -2.30 2.68
C MET A 49 14.00 -1.80 3.95
N LYS A 50 15.22 -1.24 3.83
CA LYS A 50 15.97 -0.65 4.95
C LYS A 50 15.67 0.85 5.15
N ILE A 51 15.08 1.50 4.15
CA ILE A 51 14.84 2.95 4.13
C ILE A 51 13.35 3.29 4.05
N GLU A 52 12.51 2.37 3.58
CA GLU A 52 11.06 2.53 3.59
C GLU A 52 10.49 2.28 4.99
N GLU A 53 9.52 3.11 5.38
CA GLU A 53 8.75 2.94 6.60
C GLU A 53 7.29 2.90 6.15
N ASP A 54 6.79 1.69 5.93
CA ASP A 54 5.46 1.47 5.39
C ASP A 54 4.42 1.75 6.49
N ARG A 55 3.63 2.82 6.32
CA ARG A 55 2.50 3.16 7.19
C ARG A 55 1.23 3.29 6.36
N ALA A 56 0.26 2.43 6.64
CA ALA A 56 -1.05 2.50 6.02
C ALA A 56 -1.94 3.48 6.80
N GLU A 57 -2.65 4.32 6.06
CA GLU A 57 -3.72 5.19 6.55
C GLU A 57 -5.05 4.42 6.54
N ILE A 58 -5.80 4.49 7.64
CA ILE A 58 -7.19 4.03 7.69
C ILE A 58 -8.09 5.13 7.13
N TYR A 59 -8.60 4.92 5.92
CA TYR A 59 -9.40 5.91 5.21
C TYR A 59 -10.90 5.85 5.58
N CYS A 60 -11.44 4.65 5.87
CA CYS A 60 -12.84 4.48 6.27
C CYS A 60 -13.10 3.17 7.02
N GLY A 61 -14.33 3.01 7.53
CA GLY A 61 -14.82 1.75 8.15
C GLY A 61 -14.47 1.57 9.62
N ILE A 62 -13.70 2.50 10.20
CA ILE A 62 -13.28 2.50 11.60
C ILE A 62 -13.57 3.88 12.18
N ARG A 63 -14.08 3.93 13.42
CA ARG A 63 -14.35 5.15 14.16
C ARG A 63 -14.00 4.95 15.63
N HIS A 64 -13.25 5.89 16.21
CA HIS A 64 -12.80 5.80 17.61
C HIS A 64 -12.10 4.46 17.94
N GLY A 65 -11.22 4.00 17.04
CA GLY A 65 -10.48 2.75 17.21
C GLY A 65 -11.31 1.47 17.06
N LYS A 66 -12.56 1.56 16.60
CA LYS A 66 -13.45 0.40 16.45
C LYS A 66 -14.04 0.28 15.05
N THR A 67 -14.14 -0.94 14.55
CA THR A 67 -14.78 -1.24 13.27
C THR A 67 -16.27 -0.92 13.30
N LEU A 68 -16.82 -0.44 12.18
CA LEU A 68 -18.22 -0.04 12.07
C LEU A 68 -19.13 -1.12 11.45
N GLY A 69 -18.55 -2.22 10.93
CA GLY A 69 -19.30 -3.20 10.14
C GLY A 69 -19.38 -2.87 8.64
N SER A 70 -19.17 -1.60 8.28
CA SER A 70 -19.00 -1.16 6.90
C SER A 70 -17.62 -1.56 6.34
N PRO A 71 -17.41 -1.51 5.01
CA PRO A 71 -16.11 -1.78 4.42
C PRO A 71 -15.01 -0.88 5.00
N ILE A 72 -13.84 -1.48 5.24
CA ILE A 72 -12.64 -0.79 5.72
C ILE A 72 -11.74 -0.50 4.53
N GLY A 73 -11.39 0.77 4.35
CA GLY A 73 -10.47 1.24 3.33
C GLY A 73 -9.11 1.56 3.93
N LEU A 74 -8.05 1.02 3.34
CA LEU A 74 -6.65 1.29 3.68
C LEU A 74 -5.94 1.91 2.49
N ILE A 75 -5.16 2.95 2.73
CA ILE A 75 -4.28 3.57 1.72
C ILE A 75 -2.85 3.48 2.22
N LEU A 76 -1.95 2.96 1.39
CA LEU A 76 -0.52 2.86 1.71
C LEU A 76 0.28 3.67 0.66
N PRO A 77 0.70 4.89 0.98
CA PRO A 77 1.48 5.72 0.06
C PRO A 77 2.82 5.08 -0.30
N ASN A 78 3.22 5.21 -1.56
CA ASN A 78 4.53 4.72 -2.02
C ASN A 78 5.55 5.85 -1.94
N ARG A 79 6.57 5.70 -1.08
CA ARG A 79 7.61 6.73 -0.91
C ARG A 79 8.47 6.91 -2.15
N ASP A 80 8.58 5.88 -2.98
CA ASP A 80 9.36 5.94 -4.22
C ASP A 80 8.60 6.66 -5.35
N TRP A 81 7.32 7.00 -5.19
CA TRP A 81 6.47 7.57 -6.25
C TRP A 81 7.10 8.79 -6.94
N ASP A 82 7.81 9.64 -6.19
CA ASP A 82 8.49 10.82 -6.73
C ASP A 82 9.47 10.50 -7.86
N ASN A 83 10.09 9.32 -7.85
CA ASN A 83 11.02 8.87 -8.89
C ASN A 83 10.32 8.24 -10.11
N TRP A 84 9.00 8.01 -10.03
CA TRP A 84 8.23 7.27 -11.02
C TRP A 84 7.07 8.05 -11.65
N LYS A 85 6.87 9.32 -11.26
CA LYS A 85 5.78 10.18 -11.73
C LYS A 85 5.59 10.17 -13.25
N THR A 86 6.67 10.29 -14.01
CA THR A 86 6.60 10.28 -15.48
C THR A 86 6.33 8.88 -16.02
N LYS A 87 7.09 7.88 -15.57
CA LYS A 87 7.04 6.51 -16.12
C LYS A 87 5.72 5.79 -15.86
N LEU A 88 5.06 6.13 -14.76
CA LEU A 88 3.79 5.57 -14.32
C LEU A 88 2.72 6.65 -14.20
N SER A 89 2.83 7.71 -15.01
CA SER A 89 1.79 8.73 -15.12
C SER A 89 0.46 8.08 -15.53
N VAL A 90 -0.61 8.50 -14.87
CA VAL A 90 -1.99 8.13 -15.24
C VAL A 90 -2.41 8.89 -16.50
N GLU A 91 -1.91 10.11 -16.64
CA GLU A 91 -2.12 10.94 -17.82
C GLU A 91 -1.07 10.63 -18.90
N PRO A 92 -1.39 10.85 -20.19
CA PRO A 92 -0.40 10.76 -21.25
C PRO A 92 0.80 11.67 -21.00
N VAL A 93 1.99 11.22 -21.41
CA VAL A 93 3.24 12.00 -21.34
C VAL A 93 3.87 12.09 -22.73
N ASP A 94 4.47 13.24 -23.05
CA ASP A 94 5.18 13.47 -24.30
C ASP A 94 6.62 12.92 -24.28
N GLU A 95 7.15 12.64 -23.08
CA GLU A 95 8.51 12.13 -22.87
C GLU A 95 8.64 10.65 -23.29
N GLU A 96 9.78 10.30 -23.90
CA GLU A 96 10.07 8.92 -24.27
C GLU A 96 10.40 8.07 -23.03
N VAL A 97 9.50 7.15 -22.69
CA VAL A 97 9.69 6.21 -21.57
C VAL A 97 10.41 4.95 -22.06
N LYS A 98 11.62 4.70 -21.53
CA LYS A 98 12.39 3.48 -21.82
C LYS A 98 11.60 2.22 -21.46
N LYS A 99 11.34 1.37 -22.45
CA LYS A 99 10.63 0.10 -22.30
C LYS A 99 11.56 -1.01 -21.79
N VAL A 100 11.03 -1.90 -20.98
CA VAL A 100 11.68 -3.18 -20.64
C VAL A 100 11.35 -4.17 -21.75
N THR A 101 12.36 -4.58 -22.51
CA THR A 101 12.20 -5.49 -23.67
C THR A 101 12.70 -6.90 -23.41
N LEU A 102 13.53 -7.08 -22.37
CA LEU A 102 14.11 -8.36 -22.00
C LEU A 102 13.38 -8.91 -20.76
N PRO A 103 12.64 -10.03 -20.88
CA PRO A 103 12.06 -10.67 -19.71
C PRO A 103 13.16 -11.20 -18.79
N ARG A 104 12.91 -11.16 -17.48
CA ARG A 104 13.79 -11.82 -16.51
C ARG A 104 13.63 -13.34 -16.66
N PRO A 105 14.73 -14.12 -16.62
CA PRO A 105 14.66 -15.60 -16.66
C PRO A 105 13.72 -16.19 -15.62
#